data_AF-A0A7D6Z455-F1
#
_entry.id   AF-A0A7D6Z455-F1
#
_cell.length_a   1.000
_cell.length_b   1.000
_cell.length_c   1.000
_cell.angle_alpha   90.00
_cell.angle_beta   90.00
_cell.angle_gamma   90.00
#
_symmetry.space_group_name_H-M   'P 1'
#
loop_
_entity.id
_entity.type
_entity.pdbx_description
1 polymer ?
#
loop_
_entity_poly.entity_id
_entity_poly.type
_entity_poly.pdbx_seq_one_letter_code
_entity_poly.pdbx_strand_id
1 'polypeptide(L)'
;MPAHRRAFAALLCGIAVSGATAGAAAAEPAKDALGGCFRADTLTGQMVAGTGSAGQTVRRQLGLWECRSSLLPGIDSAQFSAEVPWLSFGTLSSGRFAWSDGSVSAAVGHPNGLWTLTSGPGSGHTIVLNTDPVSTGDWYYTSGSRPVSSATFLE
;
A
#
# COMPACT_ATOMS: atom_id res chain seq x y z
N MET A 1 41.31 22.35 -67.88
CA MET A 1 41.21 21.01 -68.50
C MET A 1 41.13 19.96 -67.39
N PRO A 2 40.37 18.86 -67.55
CA PRO A 2 38.98 18.75 -67.09
C PRO A 2 38.75 17.76 -65.92
N ALA A 3 37.46 17.65 -65.54
CA ALA A 3 36.76 16.44 -65.10
C ALA A 3 36.99 15.93 -63.65
N HIS A 4 36.04 16.09 -62.73
CA HIS A 4 34.78 15.34 -62.56
C HIS A 4 34.92 13.99 -61.83
N ARG A 5 33.97 13.78 -60.90
CA ARG A 5 33.46 12.54 -60.26
C ARG A 5 34.17 12.15 -58.95
N ARG A 6 33.50 11.76 -57.85
CA ARG A 6 32.09 11.50 -57.46
C ARG A 6 32.11 11.48 -55.92
N ALA A 7 31.27 12.26 -55.24
CA ALA A 7 30.08 11.78 -54.51
C ALA A 7 30.28 10.52 -53.64
N PHE A 8 30.22 10.68 -52.31
CA PHE A 8 29.42 9.83 -51.43
C PHE A 8 28.92 10.66 -50.24
N ALA A 9 27.60 10.78 -50.15
CA ALA A 9 26.88 11.35 -49.03
C ALA A 9 26.76 10.30 -47.91
N ALA A 10 26.87 10.75 -46.66
CA ALA A 10 26.29 10.05 -45.51
C ALA A 10 25.88 11.10 -44.48
N LEU A 11 24.65 11.59 -44.64
CA LEU A 11 23.95 12.43 -43.68
C LEU A 11 23.42 11.51 -42.57
N LEU A 12 24.14 11.40 -41.45
CA LEU A 12 23.67 10.68 -40.28
C LEU A 12 22.87 11.66 -39.39
N CYS A 13 21.55 11.62 -39.53
CA CYS A 13 20.60 12.13 -38.53
C CYS A 13 20.75 11.30 -37.25
N GLY A 14 21.55 11.78 -36.30
CA GLY A 14 21.54 11.30 -34.92
C GLY A 14 20.36 11.92 -34.18
N ILE A 15 19.23 11.22 -34.13
CA ILE A 15 18.12 11.57 -33.25
C ILE A 15 18.54 11.17 -31.83
N ALA A 16 18.89 12.18 -31.02
CA ALA A 16 18.99 12.02 -29.58
C ALA A 16 17.57 11.77 -29.03
N VAL A 17 17.21 10.51 -28.87
CA VAL A 17 16.04 10.14 -28.06
C VAL A 17 16.46 10.31 -26.61
N SER A 18 16.26 11.51 -26.09
CA SER A 18 16.23 11.77 -24.66
C SER A 18 15.19 10.83 -24.06
N GLY A 19 15.66 9.79 -23.36
CA GLY A 19 14.83 8.92 -22.54
C GLY A 19 14.23 9.71 -21.40
N ALA A 20 13.11 10.39 -21.68
CA ALA A 20 12.21 10.83 -20.64
C ALA A 20 11.61 9.57 -20.02
N THR A 21 12.14 9.16 -18.88
CA THR A 21 11.39 8.35 -17.93
C THR A 21 10.13 9.14 -17.60
N ALA A 22 9.05 8.85 -18.32
CA ALA A 22 7.72 9.25 -17.91
C ALA A 22 7.50 8.60 -16.54
N GLY A 23 7.77 9.37 -15.47
CA GLY A 23 7.27 9.04 -14.16
C GLY A 23 5.77 8.86 -14.34
N ALA A 24 5.29 7.66 -14.05
CA ALA A 24 3.87 7.38 -14.05
C ALA A 24 3.23 8.39 -13.09
N ALA A 25 2.60 9.43 -13.65
CA ALA A 25 1.74 10.31 -12.89
C ALA A 25 0.62 9.39 -12.37
N ALA A 26 0.67 9.10 -11.08
CA ALA A 26 -0.41 8.39 -10.41
C ALA A 26 -1.68 9.16 -10.70
N ALA A 27 -2.64 8.51 -11.37
CA ALA A 27 -3.94 9.09 -11.66
C ALA A 27 -4.51 9.68 -10.36
N GLU A 28 -4.92 10.94 -10.39
CA GLU A 28 -5.65 11.51 -9.28
C GLU A 28 -6.89 10.62 -9.01
N PRO A 29 -7.19 10.30 -7.74
CA PRO A 29 -8.39 9.53 -7.44
C PRO A 29 -9.60 10.24 -8.06
N ALA A 30 -10.53 9.47 -8.62
CA ALA A 30 -11.78 10.00 -9.15
C ALA A 30 -12.43 10.93 -8.12
N LYS A 31 -13.11 11.99 -8.56
CA LYS A 31 -13.72 13.00 -7.66
C LYS A 31 -14.65 12.42 -6.59
N ASP A 32 -15.17 11.22 -6.80
CA ASP A 32 -16.07 10.52 -5.89
C ASP A 32 -15.36 9.42 -5.06
N ALA A 33 -14.07 9.18 -5.28
CA ALA A 33 -13.30 8.24 -4.49
C ALA A 33 -12.80 8.94 -3.21
N LEU A 34 -13.08 8.34 -2.04
CA LEU A 34 -12.56 8.79 -0.75
C LEU A 34 -11.03 8.85 -0.69
N GLY A 35 -10.34 8.26 -1.66
CA GLY A 35 -8.89 8.26 -1.79
C GLY A 35 -8.25 7.20 -0.91
N GLY A 36 -6.98 7.41 -0.55
CA GLY A 36 -6.21 6.45 0.22
C GLY A 36 -4.71 6.70 0.12
N CYS A 37 -3.90 5.67 0.35
CA CYS A 37 -2.45 5.70 0.24
C CYS A 37 -2.01 4.91 -0.99
N PHE A 38 -1.35 5.57 -1.93
CA PHE A 38 -1.04 5.01 -3.25
C PHE A 38 0.24 4.17 -3.26
N ARG A 39 0.92 4.07 -2.13
CA ARG A 39 2.11 3.26 -1.94
C ARG A 39 2.08 2.60 -0.57
N ALA A 40 2.67 1.41 -0.52
CA ALA A 40 2.71 0.60 0.67
C ALA A 40 3.95 -0.31 0.66
N ASP A 41 4.38 -0.69 1.86
CA ASP A 41 5.46 -1.65 2.08
C ASP A 41 4.95 -3.11 1.96
N THR A 42 5.82 -4.06 2.31
CA THR A 42 5.38 -5.41 2.63
C THR A 42 4.71 -5.44 4.00
N LEU A 43 3.49 -5.97 4.08
CA LEU A 43 2.85 -6.32 5.35
C LEU A 43 3.59 -7.50 5.97
N THR A 44 4.34 -7.21 7.01
CA THR A 44 5.14 -8.21 7.73
C THR A 44 4.27 -9.02 8.70
N GLY A 45 4.73 -10.22 9.07
CA GLY A 45 4.10 -11.05 10.09
C GLY A 45 5.13 -11.56 11.08
N GLN A 46 5.09 -11.08 12.32
CA GLN A 46 5.95 -11.56 13.39
C GLN A 46 5.11 -12.37 14.39
N MET A 47 5.50 -13.64 14.62
CA MET A 47 4.91 -14.40 15.73
C MET A 47 5.31 -13.79 17.05
N VAL A 48 4.32 -13.56 17.91
CA VAL A 48 4.49 -13.16 19.30
C VAL A 48 4.05 -14.35 20.15
N ALA A 49 4.98 -14.88 20.92
CA ALA A 49 4.67 -15.97 21.84
C ALA A 49 3.75 -15.44 22.96
N GLY A 50 2.61 -16.10 23.15
CA GLY A 50 1.82 -15.92 24.36
C GLY A 50 2.39 -16.70 25.52
N THR A 51 2.08 -16.27 26.75
CA THR A 51 2.33 -17.04 27.96
C THR A 51 1.03 -17.73 28.40
N GLY A 52 1.07 -19.04 28.67
CA GLY A 52 -0.10 -19.79 29.15
C GLY A 52 -1.17 -20.03 28.07
N SER A 53 -2.45 -20.00 28.46
CA SER A 53 -3.62 -20.29 27.60
C SER A 53 -3.90 -19.24 26.52
N ALA A 54 -3.15 -18.15 26.48
CA ALA A 54 -3.41 -16.98 25.63
C ALA A 54 -3.19 -17.23 24.13
N GLY A 55 -2.73 -18.42 23.73
CA GLY A 55 -2.42 -18.74 22.34
C GLY A 55 -1.25 -17.90 21.81
N GLN A 56 -0.82 -18.19 20.59
CA GLN A 56 0.14 -17.35 19.88
C GLN A 56 -0.61 -16.24 19.14
N THR A 57 0.02 -15.08 18.95
CA THR A 57 -0.51 -14.03 18.08
C THR A 57 0.49 -13.72 16.97
N VAL A 58 0.00 -13.17 15.87
CA VAL A 58 0.80 -12.58 14.81
C VAL A 58 0.65 -11.09 14.88
N ARG A 59 1.77 -10.40 15.09
CA ARG A 59 1.85 -8.96 14.91
C ARG A 59 2.09 -8.64 13.45
N ARG A 60 1.22 -7.79 12.90
CA ARG A 60 1.23 -7.28 11.53
C ARG A 60 1.68 -5.84 11.53
N GLN A 61 2.55 -5.47 10.59
CA GLN A 61 3.05 -4.11 10.44
C GLN A 61 3.27 -3.75 8.97
N LEU A 62 2.90 -2.52 8.60
CA LEU A 62 2.98 -2.01 7.24
C LEU A 62 3.12 -0.49 7.24
N GLY A 63 4.04 0.03 6.43
CA GLY A 63 4.11 1.43 6.07
C GLY A 63 3.22 1.77 4.88
N LEU A 64 2.56 2.93 4.95
CA LEU A 64 1.74 3.51 3.90
C LEU A 64 2.22 4.94 3.64
N TRP A 65 2.30 5.36 2.38
CA TRP A 65 2.73 6.71 2.01
C TRP A 65 2.03 7.21 0.73
N GLU A 66 2.28 8.49 0.43
CA GLU A 66 1.56 9.25 -0.58
C GLU A 66 0.05 9.27 -0.32
N CYS A 67 -0.37 9.31 0.94
CA CYS A 67 -1.79 9.35 1.29
C CYS A 67 -2.44 10.65 0.80
N ARG A 68 -3.51 10.52 0.03
CA ARG A 68 -4.35 11.62 -0.44
C ARG A 68 -5.80 11.14 -0.34
N SER A 69 -6.51 11.67 0.63
CA SER A 69 -7.89 11.32 0.95
C SER A 69 -8.62 12.54 1.49
N SER A 70 -9.90 12.68 1.12
CA SER A 70 -10.78 13.69 1.70
C SER A 70 -11.04 13.45 3.19
N LEU A 71 -10.86 12.22 3.68
CA LEU A 71 -11.04 11.81 5.08
C LEU A 71 -9.83 12.12 5.95
N LEU A 72 -8.67 12.37 5.33
CA LEU A 72 -7.39 12.55 6.00
C LEU A 72 -6.68 13.85 5.52
N PRO A 73 -7.30 15.03 5.66
CA PRO A 73 -6.71 16.27 5.18
C PRO A 73 -5.38 16.58 5.90
N GLY A 74 -4.29 16.73 5.13
CA GLY A 74 -2.96 17.03 5.67
C GLY A 74 -2.16 15.82 6.17
N ILE A 75 -2.70 14.61 6.08
CA ILE A 75 -2.00 13.37 6.41
C ILE A 75 -1.50 12.71 5.11
N ASP A 76 -0.20 12.47 5.04
CA ASP A 76 0.49 11.95 3.83
C ASP A 76 1.04 10.53 3.97
N SER A 77 1.03 9.97 5.19
CA SER A 77 1.57 8.64 5.47
C SER A 77 0.99 8.06 6.76
N ALA A 78 1.14 6.76 6.92
CA ALA A 78 0.66 6.02 8.08
C ALA A 78 1.54 4.81 8.38
N GLN A 79 1.59 4.44 9.66
CA GLN A 79 2.05 3.12 10.08
C GLN A 79 0.85 2.31 10.54
N PHE A 80 0.55 1.24 9.81
CA PHE A 80 -0.45 0.25 10.18
C PHE A 80 0.17 -0.82 11.08
N SER A 81 -0.59 -1.22 12.11
CA SER A 81 -0.27 -2.39 12.92
C SER A 81 -1.54 -3.14 13.32
N ALA A 82 -1.44 -4.45 13.48
CA ALA A 82 -2.53 -5.28 14.00
C ALA A 82 -1.99 -6.48 14.78
N GLU A 83 -2.81 -6.99 15.70
CA GLU A 83 -2.56 -8.26 16.38
C GLU A 83 -3.66 -9.25 16.01
N VAL A 84 -3.25 -10.34 15.38
CA VAL A 84 -4.15 -11.38 14.86
C VAL A 84 -3.91 -12.66 15.64
N PRO A 85 -4.94 -13.31 16.20
CA PRO A 85 -4.74 -14.59 16.87
C PRO A 85 -4.27 -15.67 15.88
N TRP A 86 -3.23 -16.43 16.24
CA TRP A 86 -2.63 -17.46 15.38
C TRP A 86 -3.63 -18.57 15.06
N LEU A 87 -3.74 -18.94 13.77
CA LEU A 87 -4.67 -19.97 13.26
C LEU A 87 -6.15 -19.81 13.66
N SER A 88 -6.57 -18.62 14.07
CA SER A 88 -7.96 -18.34 14.45
C SER A 88 -8.75 -17.79 13.27
N PHE A 89 -8.89 -18.59 12.23
CA PHE A 89 -9.52 -18.19 10.96
C PHE A 89 -10.92 -17.60 11.17
N GLY A 90 -11.18 -16.46 10.53
CA GLY A 90 -12.44 -15.72 10.64
C GLY A 90 -12.58 -14.86 11.91
N THR A 91 -11.57 -14.83 12.78
CA THR A 91 -11.65 -14.04 14.03
C THR A 91 -11.38 -12.57 13.76
N LEU A 92 -12.27 -11.71 14.27
CA LEU A 92 -12.10 -10.27 14.25
C LEU A 92 -10.81 -9.90 15.01
N SER A 93 -10.00 -9.05 14.41
CA SER A 93 -8.72 -8.60 14.98
C SER A 93 -8.74 -7.10 15.20
N SER A 94 -7.89 -6.64 16.12
CA SER A 94 -7.70 -5.21 16.37
C SER A 94 -6.52 -4.69 15.56
N GLY A 95 -6.69 -3.48 15.02
CA GLY A 95 -5.71 -2.78 14.23
C GLY A 95 -5.58 -1.32 14.66
N ARG A 96 -4.53 -0.68 14.20
CA ARG A 96 -4.22 0.71 14.47
C ARG A 96 -3.51 1.33 13.28
N PHE A 97 -3.87 2.56 12.96
CA PHE A 97 -3.16 3.42 12.04
C PHE A 97 -2.59 4.60 12.82
N ALA A 98 -1.27 4.74 12.84
CA ALA A 98 -0.60 5.93 13.35
C ALA A 98 -0.27 6.84 12.15
N TRP A 99 -0.91 8.01 12.10
CA TRP A 99 -0.83 8.93 10.97
C TRP A 99 0.36 9.90 11.12
N SER A 100 0.81 10.49 10.01
CA SER A 100 1.97 11.39 10.01
C SER A 100 1.79 12.71 10.74
N ASP A 101 0.55 13.14 10.97
CA ASP A 101 0.22 14.28 11.83
C ASP A 101 0.29 13.94 13.33
N GLY A 102 0.62 12.69 13.68
CA GLY A 102 0.71 12.18 15.05
C GLY A 102 -0.61 11.67 15.61
N SER A 103 -1.72 11.81 14.88
CA SER A 103 -3.02 11.28 15.27
C SER A 103 -3.09 9.75 15.05
N VAL A 104 -4.13 9.13 15.60
CA VAL A 104 -4.28 7.68 15.61
C VAL A 104 -5.72 7.30 15.33
N SER A 105 -5.91 6.32 14.43
CA SER A 105 -7.19 5.63 14.27
C SER A 105 -7.11 4.21 14.79
N ALA A 106 -8.08 3.82 15.62
CA ALA A 106 -8.28 2.42 15.97
C ALA A 106 -9.11 1.74 14.88
N ALA A 107 -8.84 0.46 14.63
CA ALA A 107 -9.53 -0.30 13.61
C ALA A 107 -9.91 -1.69 14.12
N VAL A 108 -10.96 -2.24 13.54
CA VAL A 108 -11.31 -3.66 13.64
C VAL A 108 -11.43 -4.22 12.25
N GLY A 109 -10.98 -5.46 12.06
CA GLY A 109 -10.96 -6.03 10.73
C GLY A 109 -10.97 -7.54 10.76
N HIS A 110 -11.37 -8.10 9.62
CA HIS A 110 -10.96 -9.45 9.31
C HIS A 110 -9.58 -9.34 8.64
N PRO A 111 -8.67 -10.27 8.91
CA PRO A 111 -7.34 -10.27 8.31
C PRO A 111 -7.41 -10.81 6.85
N ASN A 112 -8.29 -10.20 6.05
CA ASN A 112 -8.40 -10.29 4.60
C ASN A 112 -8.05 -8.95 3.93
N GLY A 113 -7.44 -8.03 4.70
CA GLY A 113 -7.09 -6.69 4.25
C GLY A 113 -8.16 -5.63 4.49
N LEU A 114 -9.33 -5.97 5.04
CA LEU A 114 -10.40 -5.00 5.35
C LEU A 114 -10.35 -4.58 6.82
N TRP A 115 -10.19 -3.27 7.04
CA TRP A 115 -10.07 -2.67 8.38
C TRP A 115 -11.01 -1.49 8.53
N THR A 116 -12.07 -1.64 9.32
CA THR A 116 -13.02 -0.57 9.65
C THR A 116 -12.47 0.27 10.79
N LEU A 117 -12.35 1.58 10.56
CA LEU A 117 -11.89 2.52 11.57
C LEU A 117 -13.02 2.80 12.57
N THR A 118 -12.78 2.50 13.85
CA THR A 118 -13.76 2.65 14.93
C THR A 118 -13.58 3.94 15.72
N SER A 119 -12.44 4.61 15.57
CA SER A 119 -12.17 5.93 16.15
C SER A 119 -11.03 6.64 15.39
N GLY A 120 -10.84 7.93 15.66
CA GLY A 120 -9.80 8.76 15.04
C GLY A 120 -10.17 9.31 13.65
N PRO A 121 -9.20 9.87 12.91
CA PRO A 121 -9.43 10.30 11.52
C PRO A 121 -9.99 9.19 10.65
N GLY A 122 -10.96 9.52 9.79
CA GLY A 122 -11.64 8.55 8.93
C GLY A 122 -12.52 7.53 9.66
N SER A 123 -12.80 7.73 10.96
CA SER A 123 -13.70 6.86 11.73
C SER A 123 -15.06 6.67 11.03
N GLY A 124 -15.57 5.44 11.06
CA GLY A 124 -16.78 5.03 10.35
C GLY A 124 -16.52 4.44 8.97
N HIS A 125 -15.36 4.69 8.37
CA HIS A 125 -14.99 4.16 7.05
C HIS A 125 -14.11 2.91 7.15
N THR A 126 -14.09 2.14 6.06
CA THR A 126 -13.24 0.95 5.93
C THR A 126 -12.05 1.22 5.02
N ILE A 127 -10.87 0.77 5.42
CA ILE A 127 -9.66 0.76 4.59
C ILE A 127 -9.46 -0.66 4.05
N VAL A 128 -9.31 -0.79 2.73
CA VAL A 128 -8.82 -2.02 2.09
C VAL A 128 -7.33 -1.89 1.87
N LEU A 129 -6.56 -2.86 2.36
CA LEU A 129 -5.15 -3.04 1.99
C LEU A 129 -5.11 -3.90 0.72
N ASN A 130 -4.70 -3.31 -0.40
CA ASN A 130 -4.67 -3.96 -1.70
C ASN A 130 -3.41 -4.82 -1.83
N THR A 131 -3.52 -6.08 -1.43
CA THR A 131 -2.46 -7.09 -1.56
C THR A 131 -2.43 -7.68 -2.97
N ASP A 132 -1.23 -7.97 -3.48
CA ASP A 132 -1.04 -8.63 -4.79
C ASP A 132 -1.87 -9.94 -4.88
N PRO A 133 -2.58 -10.22 -5.99
CA PRO A 133 -3.51 -11.33 -6.03
C PRO A 133 -2.75 -12.66 -6.04
N VAL A 134 -3.39 -13.68 -5.44
CA VAL A 134 -2.98 -15.10 -5.34
C VAL A 134 -2.49 -15.48 -3.93
N SER A 135 -3.41 -15.46 -2.96
CA SER A 135 -3.44 -16.47 -1.89
C SER A 135 -4.78 -16.49 -1.16
N THR A 136 -5.11 -17.62 -0.55
CA THR A 136 -6.16 -17.71 0.46
C THR A 136 -5.80 -16.77 1.62
N GLY A 137 -6.77 -16.02 2.16
CA GLY A 137 -6.53 -15.04 3.24
C GLY A 137 -5.89 -15.61 4.52
N ASP A 138 -5.72 -16.93 4.58
CA ASP A 138 -5.07 -17.70 5.64
C ASP A 138 -3.66 -17.22 5.98
N TRP A 139 -2.91 -16.70 5.01
CA TRP A 139 -1.54 -16.23 5.23
C TRP A 139 -1.46 -15.18 6.34
N TYR A 140 -2.53 -14.41 6.53
CA TYR A 140 -2.63 -13.31 7.48
C TYR A 140 -2.61 -13.81 8.94
N TYR A 141 -2.94 -15.08 9.18
CA TYR A 141 -2.85 -15.77 10.47
C TYR A 141 -1.52 -16.50 10.69
N THR A 142 -0.56 -16.36 9.76
CA THR A 142 0.76 -17.01 9.81
C THR A 142 1.92 -15.99 9.94
N SER A 143 3.18 -16.42 9.99
CA SER A 143 4.34 -15.52 9.92
C SER A 143 4.67 -15.04 8.50
N GLY A 144 3.89 -15.46 7.49
CA GLY A 144 4.09 -15.06 6.10
C GLY A 144 3.93 -13.57 5.92
N SER A 145 4.84 -12.95 5.17
CA SER A 145 4.78 -11.53 4.81
C SER A 145 4.29 -11.37 3.37
N ARG A 146 3.61 -10.26 3.05
CA ARG A 146 3.05 -10.04 1.70
C ARG A 146 3.20 -8.60 1.22
N PRO A 147 3.49 -8.38 -0.07
CA PRO A 147 3.47 -7.04 -0.63
C PRO A 147 2.05 -6.48 -0.60
N VAL A 148 1.95 -5.22 -0.14
CA VAL A 148 0.75 -4.40 -0.30
C VAL A 148 1.09 -3.35 -1.34
N SER A 149 0.18 -3.12 -2.29
CA SER A 149 0.39 -2.15 -3.37
C SER A 149 -0.10 -0.76 -2.97
N SER A 150 -1.23 -0.70 -2.26
CA SER A 150 -1.89 0.53 -1.85
C SER A 150 -2.91 0.25 -0.74
N ALA A 151 -3.48 1.31 -0.17
CA ALA A 151 -4.62 1.24 0.72
C ALA A 151 -5.70 2.20 0.23
N THR A 152 -6.96 1.77 0.20
CA THR A 152 -8.10 2.57 -0.31
C THR A 152 -9.20 2.68 0.73
N PHE A 153 -9.76 3.87 0.92
CA PHE A 153 -10.97 4.06 1.71
C PHE A 153 -12.21 3.64 0.91
N LEU A 154 -13.08 2.88 1.55
CA LEU A 154 -14.41 2.51 1.07
C LEU A 154 -15.47 3.38 1.74
N GLU A 155 -16.57 3.58 1.01
CA GLU A 155 -17.78 4.25 1.52
C GLU A 155 -18.38 3.52 2.73
#